data_AF-A0A2D7ZMJ9-F1
#
_entry.id   AF-A0A2D7ZMJ9-F1
#
_cell.length_a   1.000
_cell.length_b   1.000
_cell.length_c   1.000
_cell.angle_alpha   90.00
_cell.angle_beta   90.00
_cell.angle_gamma   90.00
#
_symmetry.space_group_name_H-M   'P 1'
#
loop_
_entity.id
_entity.type
_entity.pdbx_description
1 polymer ?
#
loop_
_entity_poly.entity_id
_entity_poly.type
_entity_poly.pdbx_seq_one_letter_code
_entity_poly.pdbx_strand_id
1 'polypeptide(L)'
;MRRLHGWTGAFAGTIILFLALTGMPWSALWGKTVRDWTNAAGWGRPTAPAAAGAWGAPPAKADQHGGHEDVPMPWALQNDPLPHGHDHGPGPVDRGMALEAVFATAERAGLPRPYAISLSSDPALAWSVSHMAARAEDQRTLYVAPDGAVVADIGYADFGPAAKAVEWGVATHQGRQYGAINRWLMLAGCLAIWILALSGLAMWWIRRPRGRIGAPPRTASPRGRLVLGLVVIPLALVFPLVGGSLILAVAIDWVLRRLTVRSAAPTGANA
;
A
#
# COMPACT_ATOMS: atom_id res chain seq x y z
N MET A 1 -32.93 -10.05 -2.73
CA MET A 1 -32.02 -8.88 -2.87
C MET A 1 -31.47 -8.38 -1.55
N ARG A 2 -32.28 -7.88 -0.59
CA ARG A 2 -31.77 -7.32 0.69
C ARG A 2 -30.94 -8.30 1.53
N ARG A 3 -31.39 -9.56 1.67
CA ARG A 3 -30.63 -10.61 2.41
C ARG A 3 -29.32 -10.97 1.73
N LEU A 4 -29.35 -11.18 0.40
CA LEU A 4 -28.14 -11.47 -0.39
C LEU A 4 -27.12 -10.33 -0.28
N HIS A 5 -27.54 -9.08 -0.48
CA HIS A 5 -26.68 -7.91 -0.31
C HIS A 5 -26.08 -7.81 1.09
N GLY A 6 -26.85 -8.12 2.13
CA GLY A 6 -26.36 -8.12 3.51
C GLY A 6 -25.26 -9.17 3.75
N TRP A 7 -25.47 -10.41 3.29
CA TRP A 7 -24.48 -11.49 3.42
C TRP A 7 -23.23 -11.23 2.57
N THR A 8 -23.41 -10.82 1.32
CA THR A 8 -22.30 -10.40 0.45
C THR A 8 -21.54 -9.24 1.06
N GLY A 9 -22.23 -8.29 1.68
CA GLY A 9 -21.61 -7.15 2.37
C GLY A 9 -20.78 -7.55 3.60
N ALA A 10 -21.24 -8.52 4.39
CA ALA A 10 -20.47 -9.02 5.55
C ALA A 10 -19.18 -9.73 5.10
N PHE A 11 -19.29 -10.59 4.07
CA PHE A 11 -18.13 -11.26 3.48
C PHE A 11 -17.16 -10.26 2.85
N ALA A 12 -17.66 -9.39 1.97
CA ALA A 12 -16.85 -8.35 1.32
C ALA A 12 -16.23 -7.40 2.34
N GLY A 13 -16.96 -7.01 3.39
CA GLY A 13 -16.45 -6.15 4.45
C GLY A 13 -15.25 -6.74 5.18
N THR A 14 -15.25 -8.05 5.43
CA THR A 14 -14.10 -8.76 6.03
C THR A 14 -12.88 -8.70 5.13
N ILE A 15 -13.06 -8.96 3.83
CA ILE A 15 -11.97 -8.90 2.84
C ILE A 15 -11.47 -7.45 2.67
N ILE A 16 -12.38 -6.48 2.56
CA ILE A 16 -12.03 -5.06 2.45
C ILE A 16 -11.23 -4.61 3.68
N LEU A 17 -11.64 -5.01 4.89
CA LEU A 17 -10.91 -4.66 6.10
C LEU A 17 -9.49 -5.26 6.07
N PHE A 18 -9.36 -6.53 5.70
CA PHE A 18 -8.06 -7.17 5.52
C PHE A 18 -7.19 -6.42 4.51
N LEU A 19 -7.73 -6.13 3.32
CA LEU A 19 -7.03 -5.39 2.27
C LEU A 19 -6.66 -3.97 2.72
N ALA A 20 -7.54 -3.29 3.44
CA ALA A 20 -7.28 -1.93 3.93
C ALA A 20 -6.17 -1.92 4.99
N LEU A 21 -6.16 -2.90 5.92
CA LEU A 21 -5.14 -3.01 6.96
C LEU A 21 -3.78 -3.40 6.39
N THR A 22 -3.73 -4.40 5.52
CA THR A 22 -2.48 -4.82 4.84
C THR A 22 -2.03 -3.81 3.78
N GLY A 23 -2.96 -3.01 3.28
CA GLY A 23 -2.74 -1.97 2.28
C GLY A 23 -2.26 -0.63 2.85
N MET A 24 -2.34 -0.43 4.16
CA MET A 24 -1.99 0.83 4.81
C MET A 24 -0.47 1.02 4.94
N PRO A 25 0.34 0.03 5.37
CA PRO A 25 1.78 0.20 5.59
C PRO A 25 2.60 0.58 4.36
N TRP A 26 2.09 0.39 3.15
CA TRP A 26 2.74 0.75 1.88
C TRP A 26 1.93 1.78 1.07
N SER A 27 0.95 2.43 1.69
CA SER A 27 0.22 3.54 1.07
C SER A 27 1.03 4.83 1.13
N ALA A 28 0.76 5.76 0.21
CA ALA A 28 1.47 7.05 0.14
C ALA A 28 1.38 7.87 1.44
N LEU A 29 0.27 7.77 2.17
CA LEU A 29 0.05 8.56 3.39
C LEU A 29 0.63 7.89 4.64
N TRP A 30 0.41 6.57 4.80
CA TRP A 30 0.77 5.86 6.02
C TRP A 30 2.13 5.19 5.95
N GLY A 31 2.66 4.91 4.75
CA GLY A 31 3.76 3.98 4.63
C GLY A 31 5.06 4.43 5.28
N LYS A 32 5.39 5.73 5.12
CA LYS A 32 6.51 6.34 5.83
C LYS A 32 6.30 6.29 7.35
N THR A 33 5.14 6.71 7.82
CA THR A 33 4.81 6.79 9.25
C THR A 33 4.90 5.43 9.95
N VAL A 34 4.30 4.39 9.36
CA VAL A 34 4.34 3.03 9.91
C VAL A 34 5.78 2.51 9.95
N ARG A 35 6.57 2.81 8.90
CA ARG A 35 7.98 2.41 8.86
C ARG A 35 8.81 3.13 9.92
N ASP A 36 8.65 4.44 10.07
CA ASP A 36 9.34 5.23 11.09
C ASP A 36 9.01 4.71 12.50
N TRP A 37 7.74 4.45 12.80
CA TRP A 37 7.32 3.93 14.11
C TRP A 37 7.87 2.54 14.40
N THR A 38 7.79 1.63 13.43
CA THR A 38 8.29 0.26 13.61
C THR A 38 9.81 0.22 13.70
N ASN A 39 10.52 1.06 12.94
CA ASN A 39 11.97 1.20 13.03
C ASN A 39 12.40 1.82 14.36
N ALA A 40 11.73 2.87 14.83
CA ALA A 40 12.00 3.48 16.14
C ALA A 40 11.78 2.50 17.30
N ALA A 41 10.82 1.57 17.15
CA ALA A 41 10.57 0.50 18.12
C ALA A 41 11.52 -0.72 17.97
N GLY A 42 12.41 -0.74 16.96
CA GLY A 42 13.27 -1.89 16.67
C GLY A 42 12.52 -3.12 16.13
N TRP A 43 11.30 -2.95 15.64
CA TRP A 43 10.45 -4.03 15.10
C TRP A 43 10.35 -4.03 13.58
N GLY A 44 10.86 -3.01 12.92
CA GLY A 44 10.89 -2.87 11.47
C GLY A 44 12.13 -3.53 10.87
N ARG A 45 13.04 -2.72 10.32
CA ARG A 45 14.25 -3.15 9.63
C ARG A 45 15.29 -3.82 10.56
N PRO A 46 16.20 -4.64 10.01
CA PRO A 46 17.29 -5.24 10.79
C PRO A 46 18.30 -4.20 11.27
N THR A 47 19.10 -4.58 12.27
CA THR A 47 20.30 -3.81 12.64
C THR A 47 21.27 -3.76 11.48
N ALA A 48 21.95 -2.62 11.30
CA ALA A 48 22.90 -2.46 10.21
C ALA A 48 24.02 -3.51 10.31
N PRO A 49 24.38 -4.18 9.20
CA PRO A 49 25.53 -5.07 9.18
C PRO A 49 26.78 -4.32 9.63
N ALA A 50 27.62 -4.95 10.45
CA ALA A 50 28.84 -4.30 10.96
C ALA A 50 29.79 -3.82 9.84
N ALA A 51 29.79 -4.51 8.69
CA ALA A 51 30.58 -4.16 7.50
C ALA A 51 30.05 -2.95 6.72
N ALA A 52 28.79 -2.56 6.94
CA ALA A 52 28.11 -1.47 6.23
C ALA A 52 28.21 -0.11 6.95
N GLY A 53 28.75 -0.08 8.18
CA GLY A 53 28.56 1.05 9.11
C GLY A 53 27.12 1.11 9.65
N ALA A 54 26.84 2.09 10.52
CA ALA A 54 25.45 2.36 10.91
C ALA A 54 24.63 2.73 9.67
N TRP A 55 23.36 2.30 9.60
CA TRP A 55 22.44 2.80 8.58
C TRP A 55 22.50 4.34 8.57
N GLY A 56 23.08 4.92 7.52
CA GLY A 56 23.39 6.35 7.44
C GLY A 56 22.15 7.26 7.36
N ALA A 57 22.37 8.53 7.01
CA ALA A 57 21.27 9.39 6.62
C ALA A 57 20.78 8.98 5.22
N PRO A 58 19.45 8.92 4.96
CA PRO A 58 18.94 8.59 3.62
C PRO A 58 19.57 9.54 2.59
N PRO A 59 19.96 9.06 1.40
CA PRO A 59 20.68 9.87 0.42
C PRO A 59 19.95 11.19 0.18
N ALA A 60 20.69 12.29 0.24
CA ALA A 60 20.17 13.61 -0.05
C ALA A 60 19.75 13.65 -1.52
N LYS A 61 18.46 13.40 -1.77
CA LYS A 61 17.86 13.34 -3.10
C LYS A 61 18.71 12.51 -4.07
N ALA A 62 18.61 11.18 -3.96
CA ALA A 62 18.57 10.43 -5.20
C ALA A 62 17.44 11.07 -6.01
N ASP A 63 17.73 11.54 -7.22
CA ASP A 63 16.77 12.23 -8.09
C ASP A 63 15.58 11.31 -8.36
N GLN A 64 14.62 11.29 -7.45
CA GLN A 64 13.28 10.72 -7.60
C GLN A 64 12.48 11.72 -8.45
N HIS A 65 13.00 12.04 -9.63
CA HIS A 65 12.27 12.77 -10.63
C HIS A 65 11.22 11.82 -11.21
N GLY A 66 10.01 11.91 -10.69
CA GLY A 66 8.78 11.62 -11.40
C GLY A 66 8.62 10.21 -11.97
N GLY A 67 7.95 9.34 -11.20
CA GLY A 67 7.18 8.22 -11.75
C GLY A 67 7.86 6.85 -11.66
N HIS A 68 7.26 5.98 -10.86
CA HIS A 68 7.13 4.54 -11.14
C HIS A 68 8.37 3.69 -11.49
N GLU A 69 9.54 3.95 -10.91
CA GLU A 69 10.60 2.94 -10.83
C GLU A 69 10.97 2.66 -9.38
N ASP A 70 9.97 2.19 -8.62
CA ASP A 70 10.21 1.46 -7.37
C ASP A 70 10.99 0.20 -7.76
N VAL A 71 12.32 0.21 -7.65
CA VAL A 71 13.08 -1.05 -7.67
C VAL A 71 12.42 -1.95 -6.62
N PRO A 72 11.95 -3.16 -6.99
CA PRO A 72 11.24 -4.04 -6.07
C PRO A 72 12.15 -4.42 -4.90
N MET A 73 12.02 -3.67 -3.81
CA MET A 73 12.71 -3.88 -2.55
C MET A 73 11.68 -4.32 -1.51
N PRO A 74 12.07 -5.19 -0.55
CA PRO A 74 11.28 -5.45 0.64
C PRO A 74 10.87 -4.13 1.30
N TRP A 75 9.62 -4.04 1.76
CA TRP A 75 9.10 -2.87 2.47
C TRP A 75 10.01 -2.42 3.61
N ALA A 76 10.62 -3.38 4.32
CA ALA A 76 11.51 -3.11 5.44
C ALA A 76 12.79 -2.33 5.06
N LEU A 77 13.24 -2.47 3.80
CA LEU A 77 14.48 -1.88 3.27
C LEU A 77 14.25 -0.68 2.35
N GLN A 78 12.99 -0.30 2.12
CA GLN A 78 12.65 0.83 1.26
C GLN A 78 13.05 2.16 1.90
N ASN A 79 13.59 3.06 1.10
CA ASN A 79 14.10 4.38 1.51
C ASN A 79 15.24 4.33 2.53
N ASP A 80 15.84 3.16 2.75
CA ASP A 80 17.03 3.05 3.57
C ASP A 80 18.26 3.57 2.79
N PRO A 81 19.21 4.21 3.50
CA PRO A 81 20.48 4.56 2.89
C PRO A 81 21.19 3.30 2.42
N LEU A 82 21.72 3.35 1.20
CA LEU A 82 22.62 2.33 0.72
C LEU A 82 23.85 2.31 1.65
N PRO A 83 24.34 1.12 2.02
CA PRO A 83 25.53 1.03 2.85
C PRO A 83 26.74 1.53 2.05
N HIS A 84 27.72 2.10 2.76
CA HIS A 84 28.98 2.45 2.12
C HIS A 84 29.65 1.19 1.58
N GLY A 85 30.14 1.28 0.35
CA GLY A 85 31.05 0.28 -0.19
C GLY A 85 32.39 0.32 0.53
N HIS A 86 33.30 -0.57 0.15
CA HIS A 86 34.69 -0.41 0.54
C HIS A 86 35.28 0.88 -0.04
N ASP A 87 36.33 1.41 0.61
CA ASP A 87 37.06 2.57 0.12
C ASP A 87 37.64 2.29 -1.27
N HIS A 88 36.94 2.74 -2.30
CA HIS A 88 37.48 2.81 -3.65
C HIS A 88 38.41 4.02 -3.69
N GLY A 89 39.67 3.81 -4.06
CA GLY A 89 40.63 4.90 -4.26
C GLY A 89 40.07 5.97 -5.22
N PRO A 90 40.61 7.19 -5.23
CA PRO A 90 40.09 8.29 -6.04
C PRO A 90 40.26 7.98 -7.54
N GLY A 91 39.25 7.36 -8.12
CA GLY A 91 39.23 6.94 -9.51
C GLY A 91 37.78 6.78 -10.01
N PRO A 92 37.52 6.99 -11.31
CA PRO A 92 36.19 6.76 -11.86
C PRO A 92 35.83 5.28 -11.76
N VAL A 93 34.65 4.97 -11.22
CA VAL A 93 34.07 3.63 -11.29
C VAL A 93 33.53 3.40 -12.70
N ASP A 94 34.07 2.41 -13.42
CA ASP A 94 33.49 1.94 -14.67
C ASP A 94 32.17 1.20 -14.36
N ARG A 95 31.04 1.83 -14.68
CA ARG A 95 29.72 1.29 -14.37
C ARG A 95 29.40 0.00 -15.11
N GLY A 96 29.96 -0.22 -16.29
CA GLY A 96 29.75 -1.46 -17.04
C GLY A 96 30.41 -2.64 -16.34
N MET A 97 31.69 -2.47 -15.98
CA MET A 97 32.45 -3.47 -15.24
C MET A 97 31.88 -3.72 -13.84
N ALA A 98 31.47 -2.66 -13.14
CA ALA A 98 30.83 -2.78 -11.83
C ALA A 98 29.50 -3.55 -11.92
N LEU A 99 28.70 -3.32 -12.96
CA LEU A 99 27.47 -4.07 -13.19
C LEU A 99 27.72 -5.55 -13.43
N GLU A 100 28.70 -5.89 -14.26
CA GLU A 100 29.10 -7.28 -14.48
C GLU A 100 29.57 -7.94 -13.17
N ALA A 101 30.37 -7.24 -12.36
CA ALA A 101 30.84 -7.73 -11.06
C ALA A 101 29.69 -7.96 -10.07
N VAL A 102 28.73 -7.04 -10.01
CA VAL A 102 27.53 -7.15 -9.17
C VAL A 102 26.65 -8.32 -9.62
N PHE A 103 26.41 -8.47 -10.92
CA PHE A 103 25.68 -9.62 -11.48
C PHE A 103 26.37 -10.94 -11.16
N ALA A 104 27.68 -11.05 -11.43
CA ALA A 104 28.45 -12.26 -11.15
C ALA A 104 28.44 -12.62 -9.65
N THR A 105 28.44 -11.60 -8.78
CA THR A 105 28.36 -11.80 -7.34
C THR A 105 26.98 -12.26 -6.90
N ALA A 106 25.90 -11.70 -7.44
CA ALA A 106 24.54 -12.15 -7.17
C ALA A 106 24.33 -13.62 -7.55
N GLU A 107 24.84 -14.05 -8.72
CA GLU A 107 24.77 -15.45 -9.17
C GLU A 107 25.62 -16.37 -8.27
N ARG A 108 26.86 -15.98 -7.92
CA ARG A 108 27.72 -16.76 -7.00
C ARG A 108 27.12 -16.89 -5.60
N ALA A 109 26.44 -15.85 -5.12
CA ALA A 109 25.73 -15.85 -3.83
C ALA A 109 24.42 -16.66 -3.87
N GLY A 110 24.05 -17.21 -5.03
CA GLY A 110 22.84 -18.02 -5.21
C GLY A 110 21.56 -17.22 -5.02
N LEU A 111 21.55 -15.93 -5.37
CA LEU A 111 20.34 -15.11 -5.29
C LEU A 111 19.31 -15.59 -6.31
N PRO A 112 18.09 -16.01 -5.91
CA PRO A 112 17.12 -16.55 -6.85
C PRO A 112 16.65 -15.49 -7.86
N ARG A 113 16.35 -15.93 -9.09
CA ARG A 113 15.72 -15.10 -10.12
C ARG A 113 14.19 -15.15 -10.02
N PRO A 114 13.45 -14.11 -10.48
CA PRO A 114 13.98 -12.82 -10.93
C PRO A 114 14.43 -11.95 -9.74
N TYR A 115 15.44 -11.12 -9.97
CA TYR A 115 15.88 -10.08 -9.04
C TYR A 115 16.00 -8.75 -9.77
N ALA A 116 15.90 -7.65 -9.03
CA ALA A 116 16.07 -6.29 -9.53
C ALA A 116 17.33 -5.66 -8.94
N ILE A 117 18.04 -4.87 -9.74
CA ILE A 117 19.26 -4.18 -9.32
C ILE A 117 18.96 -2.68 -9.25
N SER A 118 19.22 -2.06 -8.09
CA SER A 118 19.23 -0.60 -7.93
C SER A 118 20.68 -0.09 -7.98
N LEU A 119 20.94 0.76 -8.96
CA LEU A 119 22.25 1.36 -9.21
C LEU A 119 22.39 2.65 -8.41
N SER A 120 23.45 2.76 -7.61
CA SER A 120 23.81 4.04 -7.00
C SER A 120 24.58 4.90 -8.01
N SER A 121 24.25 6.20 -8.08
CA SER A 121 25.05 7.18 -8.82
C SER A 121 26.33 7.57 -8.08
N ASP A 122 26.36 7.41 -6.76
CA ASP A 122 27.50 7.66 -5.87
C ASP A 122 28.44 6.44 -5.85
N PRO A 123 29.72 6.60 -6.25
CA PRO A 123 30.70 5.51 -6.26
C PRO A 123 31.06 4.99 -4.87
N ALA A 124 30.80 5.74 -3.80
CA ALA A 124 31.06 5.33 -2.42
C ALA A 124 29.95 4.46 -1.81
N LEU A 125 28.83 4.25 -2.53
CA LEU A 125 27.69 3.48 -2.04
C LEU A 125 27.56 2.14 -2.77
N ALA A 126 27.20 1.10 -2.03
CA ALA A 126 26.88 -0.20 -2.59
C ALA A 126 25.62 -0.15 -3.45
N TRP A 127 25.53 -1.04 -4.43
CA TRP A 127 24.32 -1.29 -5.21
C TRP A 127 23.47 -2.35 -4.51
N SER A 128 22.16 -2.29 -4.67
CA SER A 128 21.27 -3.31 -4.10
C SER A 128 20.77 -4.27 -5.17
N VAL A 129 20.72 -5.55 -4.84
CA VAL A 129 20.19 -6.63 -5.68
C VAL A 129 19.14 -7.38 -4.88
N SER A 130 17.87 -7.20 -5.23
CA SER A 130 16.74 -7.73 -4.47
C SER A 130 15.98 -8.80 -5.24
N HIS A 131 15.83 -9.98 -4.62
CA HIS A 131 14.98 -11.02 -5.15
C HIS A 131 13.52 -10.57 -5.17
N MET A 132 12.85 -10.70 -6.31
CA MET A 132 11.43 -10.39 -6.46
C MET A 132 10.59 -11.57 -5.96
N ALA A 133 10.68 -11.82 -4.66
CA ALA A 133 10.14 -13.02 -4.05
C ALA A 133 8.61 -13.03 -4.05
N ALA A 134 7.99 -14.15 -4.44
CA ALA A 134 6.54 -14.30 -4.40
C ALA A 134 6.00 -14.38 -2.97
N ARG A 135 6.74 -15.04 -2.08
CA ARG A 135 6.39 -15.19 -0.67
C ARG A 135 7.24 -14.25 0.18
N ALA A 136 6.72 -13.88 1.33
CA ALA A 136 7.43 -13.02 2.27
C ALA A 136 8.70 -13.69 2.82
N GLU A 137 8.68 -14.99 3.08
CA GLU A 137 9.80 -15.73 3.66
C GLU A 137 10.98 -15.89 2.71
N ASP A 138 10.72 -15.78 1.41
CA ASP A 138 11.72 -15.94 0.35
C ASP A 138 12.46 -14.61 0.04
N GLN A 139 12.10 -13.52 0.72
CA GLN A 139 12.73 -12.21 0.52
C GLN A 139 14.22 -12.26 0.88
N ARG A 140 15.06 -11.77 -0.05
CA ARG A 140 16.50 -11.64 0.12
C ARG A 140 17.03 -10.47 -0.71
N THR A 141 17.86 -9.64 -0.10
CA THR A 141 18.49 -8.48 -0.71
C THR A 141 19.98 -8.51 -0.42
N LEU A 142 20.78 -8.49 -1.47
CA LEU A 142 22.22 -8.32 -1.40
C LEU A 142 22.58 -6.85 -1.61
N TYR A 143 23.52 -6.34 -0.83
CA TYR A 143 24.21 -5.08 -1.09
C TYR A 143 25.63 -5.40 -1.53
N VAL A 144 25.99 -4.95 -2.72
CA VAL A 144 27.27 -5.29 -3.37
C VAL A 144 27.97 -4.00 -3.76
N ALA A 145 29.22 -3.84 -3.32
CA ALA A 145 30.05 -2.70 -3.71
C ALA A 145 30.40 -2.76 -5.21
N PRO A 146 30.73 -1.62 -5.86
CA PRO A 146 31.13 -1.59 -7.26
C PRO A 146 32.28 -2.53 -7.66
N ASP A 147 33.16 -2.92 -6.73
CA ASP A 147 34.23 -3.91 -6.93
C ASP A 147 33.75 -5.38 -6.88
N GLY A 148 32.46 -5.61 -6.62
CA GLY A 148 31.86 -6.94 -6.47
C GLY A 148 31.93 -7.52 -5.06
N ALA A 149 32.43 -6.79 -4.05
CA ALA A 149 32.42 -7.25 -2.67
C ALA A 149 31.00 -7.21 -2.08
N VAL A 150 30.58 -8.27 -1.38
CA VAL A 150 29.30 -8.29 -0.66
C VAL A 150 29.44 -7.50 0.63
N VAL A 151 28.70 -6.41 0.72
CA VAL A 151 28.64 -5.53 1.91
C VAL A 151 27.59 -6.04 2.90
N ALA A 152 26.47 -6.54 2.39
CA ALA A 152 25.41 -7.10 3.21
C ALA A 152 24.57 -8.14 2.46
N ASP A 153 24.05 -9.10 3.20
CA ASP A 153 23.09 -10.10 2.74
C ASP A 153 21.96 -10.15 3.77
N ILE A 154 20.79 -9.64 3.38
CA ILE A 154 19.66 -9.45 4.28
C ILE A 154 18.49 -10.29 3.76
N GLY A 155 18.00 -11.20 4.60
CA GLY A 155 16.83 -12.02 4.33
C GLY A 155 15.65 -11.70 5.24
N TYR A 156 14.51 -12.34 4.95
CA TYR A 156 13.31 -12.25 5.79
C TYR A 156 13.58 -12.58 7.27
N ALA A 157 14.51 -13.50 7.54
CA ALA A 157 14.86 -13.91 8.90
C ALA A 157 15.40 -12.74 9.76
N ASP A 158 16.10 -11.80 9.13
CA ASP A 158 16.73 -10.66 9.80
C ASP A 158 15.72 -9.56 10.17
N PHE A 159 14.53 -9.56 9.55
CA PHE A 159 13.51 -8.56 9.80
C PHE A 159 12.90 -8.68 11.20
N GLY A 160 12.57 -7.53 11.78
CA GLY A 160 11.80 -7.45 13.01
C GLY A 160 10.36 -7.95 12.83
N PRO A 161 9.64 -8.23 13.92
CA PRO A 161 8.31 -8.84 13.87
C PRO A 161 7.28 -7.98 13.12
N ALA A 162 7.35 -6.66 13.21
CA ALA A 162 6.42 -5.79 12.49
C ALA A 162 6.72 -5.78 10.98
N ALA A 163 8.00 -5.72 10.59
CA ALA A 163 8.38 -5.87 9.19
C ALA A 163 7.93 -7.23 8.62
N LYS A 164 8.18 -8.32 9.35
CA LYS A 164 7.71 -9.67 8.96
C LYS A 164 6.21 -9.74 8.73
N ALA A 165 5.43 -9.11 9.62
CA ALA A 165 3.97 -9.03 9.49
C ALA A 165 3.53 -8.19 8.29
N VAL A 166 4.22 -7.08 8.00
CA VAL A 166 3.93 -6.22 6.86
C VAL A 166 4.26 -6.92 5.55
N GLU A 167 5.43 -7.53 5.42
CA GLU A 167 5.83 -8.30 4.23
C GLU A 167 4.85 -9.45 3.94
N TRP A 168 4.49 -10.21 4.97
CA TRP A 168 3.46 -11.25 4.87
C TRP A 168 2.11 -10.67 4.45
N GLY A 169 1.72 -9.54 5.05
CA GLY A 169 0.50 -8.82 4.74
C GLY A 169 0.45 -8.40 3.28
N VAL A 170 1.52 -7.81 2.75
CA VAL A 170 1.66 -7.37 1.36
C VAL A 170 1.62 -8.56 0.40
N ALA A 171 2.40 -9.61 0.67
CA ALA A 171 2.40 -10.82 -0.17
C ALA A 171 1.02 -11.50 -0.20
N THR A 172 0.30 -11.48 0.92
CA THR A 172 -1.06 -12.03 1.02
C THR A 172 -2.06 -11.13 0.29
N HIS A 173 -2.00 -9.82 0.51
CA HIS A 173 -2.83 -8.80 -0.16
C HIS A 173 -2.72 -8.88 -1.68
N GLN A 174 -1.50 -9.04 -2.20
CA GLN A 174 -1.27 -9.14 -3.65
C GLN A 174 -1.62 -10.51 -4.25
N GLY A 175 -2.11 -11.46 -3.46
CA GLY A 175 -2.46 -12.79 -3.97
C GLY A 175 -1.25 -13.70 -4.21
N ARG A 176 -0.07 -13.40 -3.65
CA ARG A 176 1.18 -14.11 -3.97
C ARG A 176 1.56 -15.18 -2.92
N GLN A 177 1.31 -14.90 -1.64
CA GLN A 177 1.79 -15.72 -0.52
C GLN A 177 1.43 -17.21 -0.58
N TYR A 178 0.20 -17.56 -0.95
CA TYR A 178 -0.27 -18.96 -1.00
C TYR A 178 -0.58 -19.43 -2.43
N GLY A 179 0.01 -18.79 -3.44
CA GLY A 179 -0.21 -19.16 -4.83
C GLY A 179 -1.69 -19.05 -5.25
N ALA A 180 -2.20 -20.08 -5.94
CA ALA A 180 -3.52 -20.04 -6.58
C ALA A 180 -4.67 -19.81 -5.58
N ILE A 181 -4.64 -20.43 -4.39
CA ILE A 181 -5.73 -20.29 -3.42
C ILE A 181 -5.88 -18.83 -2.96
N ASN A 182 -4.74 -18.14 -2.78
CA ASN A 182 -4.74 -16.72 -2.42
C ASN A 182 -5.35 -15.87 -3.54
N ARG A 183 -4.96 -16.13 -4.80
CA ARG A 183 -5.50 -15.43 -5.98
C ARG A 183 -7.02 -15.63 -6.13
N TRP A 184 -7.50 -16.85 -5.94
CA TRP A 184 -8.93 -17.14 -5.99
C TRP A 184 -9.71 -16.43 -4.87
N LEU A 185 -9.15 -16.37 -3.66
CA LEU A 185 -9.74 -15.63 -2.55
C LEU A 185 -9.80 -14.13 -2.85
N MET A 186 -8.71 -13.55 -3.38
CA MET A 186 -8.68 -12.13 -3.78
C MET A 186 -9.68 -11.85 -4.91
N LEU A 187 -9.76 -12.72 -5.93
CA LEU A 187 -10.74 -12.61 -7.00
C LEU A 187 -12.18 -12.67 -6.47
N ALA A 188 -12.48 -13.60 -5.56
CA ALA A 188 -13.78 -13.68 -4.93
C ALA A 188 -14.13 -12.40 -4.16
N GLY A 189 -13.14 -11.80 -3.48
CA GLY A 189 -13.26 -10.48 -2.88
C GLY A 189 -13.63 -9.39 -3.88
N CYS A 190 -12.90 -9.30 -5.00
CA CYS A 190 -13.19 -8.35 -6.08
C CYS A 190 -14.61 -8.53 -6.63
N LEU A 191 -15.01 -9.77 -6.92
CA LEU A 191 -16.36 -10.07 -7.41
C LEU A 191 -17.43 -9.71 -6.37
N ALA A 192 -17.19 -9.98 -5.09
CA ALA A 192 -18.12 -9.60 -4.01
C ALA A 192 -18.29 -8.08 -3.92
N ILE A 193 -17.22 -7.30 -4.06
CA ILE A 193 -17.27 -5.83 -4.11
C ILE A 193 -18.09 -5.35 -5.31
N TRP A 194 -17.87 -5.93 -6.49
CA TRP A 194 -18.65 -5.61 -7.69
C TRP A 194 -20.13 -5.90 -7.50
N ILE A 195 -20.48 -7.09 -7.02
CA ILE A 195 -21.86 -7.49 -6.72
C ILE A 195 -22.46 -6.54 -5.70
N LEU A 196 -21.72 -6.15 -4.66
CA LEU A 196 -22.17 -5.21 -3.62
C LEU A 196 -22.47 -3.82 -4.21
N ALA A 197 -21.57 -3.29 -5.04
CA ALA A 197 -21.73 -2.00 -5.70
C ALA A 197 -22.93 -1.99 -6.66
N LEU A 198 -23.02 -2.99 -7.54
CA LEU A 198 -24.11 -3.12 -8.52
C LEU A 198 -25.46 -3.33 -7.83
N SER A 199 -25.53 -4.19 -6.81
CA SER A 199 -26.76 -4.41 -6.06
C SER A 199 -27.15 -3.19 -5.22
N GLY A 200 -26.18 -2.44 -4.69
CA GLY A 200 -26.40 -1.16 -4.03
C GLY A 200 -27.01 -0.12 -4.98
N LEU A 201 -26.43 0.01 -6.18
CA LEU A 201 -26.93 0.90 -7.24
C LEU A 201 -28.33 0.49 -7.71
N ALA A 202 -28.58 -0.80 -7.92
CA ALA A 202 -29.89 -1.32 -8.30
C ALA A 202 -30.95 -1.04 -7.21
N MET A 203 -30.63 -1.28 -5.94
CA MET A 203 -31.53 -0.96 -4.83
C MET A 203 -31.79 0.55 -4.72
N TRP A 204 -30.78 1.38 -4.93
CA TRP A 204 -30.95 2.83 -5.01
C TRP A 204 -31.86 3.22 -6.16
N TRP A 205 -31.64 2.69 -7.37
CA TRP A 205 -32.44 2.97 -8.56
C TRP A 205 -33.92 2.65 -8.33
N ILE A 206 -34.22 1.50 -7.72
CA ILE A 206 -35.60 1.06 -7.44
C ILE A 206 -36.27 1.94 -6.37
N ARG A 207 -35.51 2.48 -5.41
CA ARG A 207 -36.04 3.21 -4.24
C ARG A 207 -35.92 4.73 -4.34
N ARG A 208 -35.25 5.26 -5.36
CA ARG A 208 -35.09 6.71 -5.53
C ARG A 208 -36.45 7.38 -5.68
N PRO A 209 -36.63 8.62 -5.21
CA PRO A 209 -37.89 9.33 -5.40
C PRO A 209 -38.20 9.54 -6.89
N ARG A 210 -39.45 9.33 -7.31
CA ARG A 210 -39.87 9.61 -8.70
C ARG A 210 -39.67 11.10 -9.02
N GLY A 211 -39.12 11.40 -10.20
CA GLY A 211 -38.93 12.77 -10.69
C GLY A 211 -37.71 13.54 -10.14
N ARG A 212 -36.87 12.94 -9.28
CA ARG A 212 -35.63 13.59 -8.79
C ARG A 212 -34.52 12.60 -8.47
N ILE A 213 -33.28 13.06 -8.59
CA ILE A 213 -32.09 12.34 -8.11
C ILE A 213 -31.90 12.71 -6.63
N GLY A 214 -31.91 11.71 -5.75
CA GLY A 214 -31.72 11.94 -4.32
C GLY A 214 -31.72 10.66 -3.50
N ALA A 215 -31.20 10.74 -2.27
CA ALA A 215 -31.16 9.59 -1.37
C ALA A 215 -32.58 9.10 -1.00
N PRO A 216 -32.83 7.78 -0.96
CA PRO A 216 -34.08 7.22 -0.49
C PRO A 216 -34.44 7.71 0.93
N PRO A 217 -35.74 7.68 1.32
CA PRO A 217 -36.18 8.12 2.64
C PRO A 217 -35.41 7.40 3.76
N ARG A 218 -35.03 8.17 4.79
CA ARG A 218 -34.22 7.65 5.92
C ARG A 218 -35.03 6.64 6.72
N THR A 219 -34.54 5.42 6.82
CA THR A 219 -35.15 4.34 7.61
C THR A 219 -34.38 4.01 8.90
N ALA A 220 -33.28 4.73 9.17
CA ALA A 220 -32.40 4.42 10.30
C ALA A 220 -32.94 4.94 11.64
N SER A 221 -33.10 4.03 12.61
CA SER A 221 -33.44 4.35 14.00
C SER A 221 -32.31 5.14 14.70
N PRO A 222 -32.57 5.83 15.83
CA PRO A 222 -31.53 6.52 16.61
C PRO A 222 -30.36 5.62 16.98
N ARG A 223 -30.63 4.38 17.41
CA ARG A 223 -29.62 3.36 17.69
C ARG A 223 -28.80 3.00 16.45
N GLY A 224 -29.46 2.83 15.30
CA GLY A 224 -28.78 2.54 14.04
C GLY A 224 -27.81 3.65 13.61
N ARG A 225 -28.17 4.92 13.85
CA ARG A 225 -27.27 6.06 13.58
C ARG A 225 -26.06 6.07 14.52
N LEU A 226 -26.25 5.76 15.80
CA LEU A 226 -25.16 5.67 16.76
C LEU A 226 -24.16 4.58 16.35
N VAL A 227 -24.65 3.37 16.06
CA VAL A 227 -23.80 2.25 15.62
C VAL A 227 -23.05 2.59 14.34
N LEU A 228 -23.73 3.19 13.36
CA LEU A 228 -23.09 3.62 12.12
C LEU A 228 -21.98 4.65 12.39
N GLY A 229 -22.24 5.64 13.25
CA GLY A 229 -21.25 6.66 13.64
C GLY A 229 -20.03 6.05 14.33
N LEU A 230 -20.25 5.12 15.27
CA LEU A 230 -19.17 4.41 15.97
C LEU A 230 -18.27 3.59 15.05
N VAL A 231 -18.79 3.13 13.91
CA VAL A 231 -17.99 2.40 12.90
C VAL A 231 -17.34 3.36 11.90
N VAL A 232 -18.11 4.28 11.34
CA VAL A 232 -17.67 5.14 10.23
C VAL A 232 -16.69 6.21 10.68
N ILE A 233 -16.87 6.81 11.86
CA ILE A 233 -16.01 7.92 12.32
C ILE A 233 -14.57 7.45 12.54
N PRO A 234 -14.29 6.37 13.30
CA PRO A 234 -12.92 5.88 13.44
C PRO A 234 -12.31 5.49 12.10
N LEU A 235 -13.09 4.84 11.22
CA LEU A 235 -12.62 4.44 9.90
C LEU A 235 -12.28 5.66 9.03
N ALA A 236 -13.08 6.72 9.08
CA ALA A 236 -12.82 7.97 8.37
C ALA A 236 -11.58 8.71 8.88
N LEU A 237 -11.25 8.59 10.17
CA LEU A 237 -10.03 9.17 10.75
C LEU A 237 -8.79 8.38 10.35
N VAL A 238 -8.87 7.05 10.38
CA VAL A 238 -7.76 6.16 9.97
C VAL A 238 -7.55 6.21 8.45
N PHE A 239 -8.63 6.35 7.67
CA PHE A 239 -8.62 6.44 6.21
C PHE A 239 -9.11 7.82 5.76
N PRO A 240 -8.27 8.87 5.79
CA PRO A 240 -8.72 10.25 5.60
C PRO A 240 -9.31 10.53 4.21
N LEU A 241 -8.89 9.82 3.16
CA LEU A 241 -9.52 9.91 1.85
C LEU A 241 -10.97 9.36 1.85
N VAL A 242 -11.23 8.32 2.64
CA VAL A 242 -12.60 7.81 2.86
C VAL A 242 -13.41 8.86 3.62
N GLY A 243 -12.85 9.42 4.70
CA GLY A 243 -13.49 10.52 5.44
C GLY A 243 -13.82 11.72 4.55
N GLY A 244 -12.86 12.16 3.75
CA GLY A 244 -13.03 13.26 2.79
C GLY A 244 -14.09 12.98 1.74
N SER A 245 -14.12 11.78 1.15
CA SER A 245 -15.14 11.41 0.16
C SER A 245 -16.55 11.34 0.76
N LEU A 246 -16.70 10.88 2.01
CA LEU A 246 -17.98 10.90 2.72
C LEU A 246 -18.46 12.33 3.00
N ILE A 247 -17.56 13.23 3.43
CA ILE A 247 -17.87 14.65 3.63
C ILE A 247 -18.32 15.28 2.30
N LEU A 248 -17.59 15.01 1.21
CA LEU A 248 -17.93 15.50 -0.13
C LEU A 248 -19.30 14.99 -0.58
N ALA A 249 -19.60 13.70 -0.39
CA ALA A 249 -20.90 13.13 -0.73
C ALA A 249 -22.05 13.78 0.05
N VAL A 250 -21.84 14.05 1.35
CA VAL A 250 -22.81 14.78 2.18
C VAL A 250 -22.98 16.22 1.70
N ALA A 251 -21.90 16.90 1.34
CA ALA A 251 -21.94 18.26 0.80
C ALA A 251 -22.73 18.31 -0.52
N ILE A 252 -22.50 17.36 -1.43
CA ILE A 252 -23.24 17.24 -2.70
C ILE A 252 -24.73 16.97 -2.44
N ASP A 253 -25.07 16.00 -1.58
CA ASP A 253 -26.47 15.71 -1.24
C ASP A 253 -27.16 16.95 -0.62
N TRP A 254 -26.44 17.70 0.22
CA TRP A 254 -26.95 18.93 0.82
C TRP A 254 -27.23 20.03 -0.23
N VAL A 255 -26.31 20.25 -1.18
CA VAL A 255 -26.50 21.22 -2.28
C VAL A 255 -27.64 20.81 -3.20
N LEU A 256 -27.71 19.54 -3.62
CA LEU A 256 -28.78 19.06 -4.52
C LEU A 256 -30.17 19.18 -3.90
N ARG A 257 -30.30 18.94 -2.59
CA ARG A 257 -31.56 19.18 -1.86
C ARG A 257 -31.95 20.65 -1.85
N ARG A 258 -31.00 21.57 -1.66
CA ARG A 258 -31.25 23.02 -1.66
C ARG A 258 -31.72 23.51 -3.03
N LEU A 259 -31.13 23.00 -4.11
CA LEU A 259 -31.49 23.39 -5.48
C LEU A 259 -32.88 22.87 -5.89
N THR A 260 -33.20 21.62 -5.56
CA THR A 260 -34.51 21.03 -5.91
C THR A 260 -35.68 21.58 -5.11
N VAL A 261 -35.48 22.02 -3.87
CA VAL A 261 -36.52 22.69 -3.07
C VAL A 261 -36.85 24.09 -3.62
N ARG A 262 -35.88 24.81 -4.21
CA ARG A 262 -36.12 26.14 -4.80
C ARG A 262 -36.97 26.10 -6.08
N SER A 263 -36.93 25.03 -6.86
CA SER A 263 -37.71 24.89 -8.10
C SER A 263 -39.21 24.56 -7.88
N ALA A 264 -39.62 24.28 -6.64
CA ALA A 264 -41.01 23.95 -6.29
C ALA A 264 -41.78 25.14 -5.66
N ALA A 265 -41.22 26.35 -5.66
CA ALA A 265 -41.97 27.54 -5.26
C ALA A 265 -43.07 27.81 -6.31
N PRO A 266 -44.36 27.90 -5.93
CA PRO A 266 -45.41 28.25 -6.87
C PRO A 266 -45.14 29.67 -7.37
N THR A 267 -45.06 29.86 -8.68
CA THR A 267 -45.42 31.15 -9.27
C THR A 267 -46.89 31.37 -8.96
N GLY A 268 -47.15 32.00 -7.82
CA GLY A 268 -48.45 32.53 -7.49
C GLY A 268 -48.85 33.50 -8.59
N ALA A 269 -49.92 33.14 -9.29
CA ALA A 269 -50.71 34.06 -10.08
C ALA A 269 -51.05 35.28 -9.22
N ASN A 270 -50.76 36.47 -9.73
CA ASN A 270 -51.37 37.70 -9.27
C ASN A 270 -51.85 38.46 -10.51
N ALA A 271 -53.18 38.60 -10.56
CA ALA A 271 -54.03 39.52 -11.34
C ALA A 271 -54.02 39.37 -12.87
#